data_AF-A0A1L8E808-F1
#
_entry.id   AF-A0A1L8E808-F1
#
_cell.length_a   1.000
_cell.length_b   1.000
_cell.length_c   1.000
_cell.angle_alpha   90.00
_cell.angle_beta   90.00
_cell.angle_gamma   90.00
#
_symmetry.space_group_name_H-M   'P 1'
#
loop_
_entity.id
_entity.type
_entity.pdbx_description
1 polymer ?
#
loop_
_entity_poly.entity_id
_entity_poly.type
_entity_poly.pdbx_seq_one_letter_code
_entity_poly.pdbx_strand_id
1 'polypeptide(L)'
;MSLVWTLIAGFLYAEIAVVLLLVLPVASPYKWNRFFKSKFLAMLARQAHLYFFLIMGVLVLFLLDAIREMRKYSHHDHSSDVHLNVEMQHSMRLFRAQRNFYISGFAIFLVLVIRRLVTLISTQAGLLAQSEASMKQAASASAAAKSLMAEKSTEKAKEATEDETLGEITKLKDRIHEL
;
A
#
# COMPACT_ATOMS: atom_id res chain seq x y z
N MET A 1 10.64 22.28 27.85
CA MET A 1 10.56 20.83 27.58
C MET A 1 11.95 20.34 27.24
N SER A 2 12.33 19.11 27.60
CA SER A 2 13.63 18.58 27.15
C SER A 2 13.66 18.47 25.63
N LEU A 3 14.82 18.68 25.01
CA LEU A 3 15.02 18.55 23.56
C LEU A 3 14.54 17.19 23.05
N VAL A 4 14.74 16.12 23.83
CA VAL A 4 14.32 14.75 23.51
C VAL A 4 12.80 14.67 23.27
N TRP A 5 11.99 15.21 24.19
CA TRP A 5 10.52 15.19 24.05
C TRP A 5 10.03 16.08 22.91
N THR A 6 10.78 17.11 22.56
CA THR A 6 10.48 17.97 21.40
C THR A 6 10.73 17.21 20.09
N LEU A 7 11.79 16.40 20.02
CA LEU A 7 12.06 15.53 18.88
C LEU A 7 10.98 14.46 18.71
N ILE A 8 10.54 13.81 19.80
CA ILE A 8 9.46 12.81 19.74
C ILE A 8 8.14 13.45 19.30
N ALA A 9 7.83 14.66 19.80
CA ALA A 9 6.65 15.40 19.35
C ALA A 9 6.75 15.78 17.87
N GLY A 10 7.93 16.21 17.41
CA GLY A 10 8.18 16.48 15.99
C GLY A 10 8.00 15.24 15.11
N PHE A 11 8.48 14.08 15.58
CA PHE A 11 8.25 12.79 14.93
C PHE A 11 6.75 12.47 14.84
N LEU A 12 6.00 12.62 15.94
CA LEU A 12 4.55 12.44 15.95
C LEU A 12 3.83 13.35 14.94
N TYR A 13 4.21 14.62 14.86
CA TYR A 13 3.61 15.53 13.88
C TYR A 13 3.92 15.15 12.44
N ALA A 14 5.14 14.67 12.18
CA ALA A 14 5.49 14.12 10.87
C ALA A 14 4.64 12.88 10.54
N GLU A 15 4.41 11.99 11.50
CA GLU A 15 3.53 10.82 11.31
C GLU A 15 2.10 11.23 11.00
N ILE A 16 1.53 12.19 11.74
CA ILE A 16 0.20 12.72 11.49
C ILE A 16 0.10 13.30 10.07
N ALA A 17 1.09 14.09 9.66
CA ALA A 17 1.13 14.67 8.31
C ALA A 17 1.18 13.57 7.23
N VAL A 18 2.00 12.52 7.43
CA VAL A 18 2.08 11.38 6.52
C VAL A 18 0.76 10.61 6.47
N VAL A 19 0.12 10.33 7.60
CA VAL A 19 -1.17 9.63 7.63
C VAL A 19 -2.24 10.46 6.92
N LEU A 20 -2.36 11.75 7.20
CA LEU A 20 -3.32 12.62 6.52
C LEU A 20 -3.11 12.64 5.00
N LEU A 21 -1.85 12.75 4.57
CA LEU A 21 -1.45 12.73 3.17
C LEU A 21 -1.77 11.38 2.48
N LEU A 22 -1.64 10.26 3.19
CA LEU A 22 -1.95 8.92 2.66
C LEU A 22 -3.45 8.59 2.68
N VAL A 23 -4.20 9.12 3.64
CA VAL A 23 -5.65 8.88 3.79
C VAL A 23 -6.47 9.77 2.87
N LEU A 24 -6.04 11.03 2.66
CA LEU A 24 -6.75 11.93 1.76
C LEU A 24 -6.62 11.43 0.31
N PRO A 25 -7.70 11.52 -0.50
CA PRO A 25 -7.70 11.11 -1.90
C PRO A 25 -6.93 12.08 -2.82
N VAL A 26 -5.82 12.66 -2.36
CA VAL A 26 -5.01 13.63 -3.11
C VAL A 26 -4.30 12.96 -4.28
N ALA A 27 -3.95 11.67 -4.16
CA ALA A 27 -3.22 10.94 -5.19
C ALA A 27 -3.77 9.52 -5.41
N SER A 28 -3.91 9.15 -6.69
CA SER A 28 -4.29 7.81 -7.12
C SER A 28 -3.29 6.74 -6.61
N PRO A 29 -3.74 5.52 -6.29
CA PRO A 29 -2.88 4.42 -5.86
C PRO A 29 -1.67 4.17 -6.79
N TYR A 30 -1.81 4.42 -8.09
CA TYR A 30 -0.70 4.31 -9.04
C TYR A 30 0.40 5.34 -8.80
N LYS A 31 0.05 6.59 -8.45
CA LYS A 31 1.01 7.67 -8.15
C LYS A 31 1.77 7.35 -6.86
N TRP A 32 1.04 6.91 -5.83
CA TRP A 32 1.64 6.44 -4.58
C TRP A 32 2.56 5.24 -4.80
N ASN A 33 2.12 4.22 -5.52
CA ASN A 33 2.95 3.05 -5.81
C ASN A 33 4.18 3.39 -6.64
N ARG A 34 4.09 4.33 -7.60
CA ARG A 34 5.27 4.82 -8.34
C ARG A 34 6.25 5.56 -7.41
N PHE A 35 5.74 6.35 -6.47
CA PHE A 35 6.56 7.00 -5.46
C PHE A 35 7.24 5.97 -4.54
N PHE A 36 6.47 5.02 -3.97
CA PHE A 36 6.97 3.96 -3.11
C PHE A 36 7.96 3.00 -3.80
N LYS A 37 7.82 2.77 -5.11
CA LYS A 37 8.76 1.95 -5.91
C LYS A 37 9.92 2.74 -6.51
N SER A 38 10.07 4.03 -6.21
CA SER A 38 11.26 4.78 -6.62
C SER A 38 12.54 4.13 -6.05
N LYS A 39 13.67 4.24 -6.74
CA LYS A 39 14.94 3.59 -6.34
C LYS A 39 15.33 3.88 -4.89
N PHE A 40 15.03 5.08 -4.41
CA PHE A 40 15.26 5.50 -3.02
C PHE A 40 14.39 4.73 -2.02
N LEU A 41 13.06 4.69 -2.26
CA LEU A 41 12.15 3.98 -1.36
C LEU A 41 12.24 2.45 -1.49
N ALA A 42 12.63 1.92 -2.64
CA ALA A 42 12.91 0.49 -2.81
C ALA A 42 14.15 0.04 -2.00
N MET A 43 15.17 0.90 -1.90
CA MET A 43 16.33 0.67 -1.04
C MET A 43 15.94 0.75 0.43
N LEU A 44 15.10 1.73 0.79
CA LEU A 44 14.58 1.88 2.15
C LEU A 44 13.66 0.71 2.56
N ALA A 45 12.81 0.24 1.64
CA ALA A 45 11.89 -0.88 1.84
C ALA A 45 12.64 -2.19 2.14
N ARG A 46 13.81 -2.41 1.51
CA ARG A 46 14.63 -3.60 1.75
C ARG A 46 15.03 -3.76 3.21
N GLN A 47 15.27 -2.64 3.90
CA GLN A 47 15.66 -2.60 5.31
C GLN A 47 14.57 -2.02 6.23
N ALA A 48 13.37 -1.75 5.69
CA ALA A 48 12.30 -1.08 6.42
C ALA A 48 11.86 -1.85 7.66
N HIS A 49 11.93 -3.18 7.62
CA HIS A 49 11.65 -4.01 8.80
C HIS A 49 12.61 -3.70 9.96
N LEU A 50 13.91 -3.57 9.69
CA LEU A 50 14.89 -3.27 10.74
C LEU A 50 14.70 -1.85 11.28
N TYR A 51 14.54 -0.85 10.41
CA TYR A 51 14.28 0.52 10.86
C TYR A 51 12.97 0.63 11.64
N PHE A 52 11.93 -0.09 11.23
CA PHE A 52 10.67 -0.15 11.95
C PHE A 52 10.85 -0.73 13.36
N PHE A 53 11.53 -1.87 13.50
CA PHE A 53 11.78 -2.47 14.82
C PHE A 53 12.66 -1.58 15.71
N LEU A 54 13.64 -0.89 15.13
CA LEU A 54 14.49 0.07 15.84
C LEU A 54 13.65 1.23 16.39
N ILE A 55 12.89 1.92 15.53
CA ILE A 55 12.04 3.06 15.92
C ILE A 55 10.98 2.61 16.93
N MET A 56 10.35 1.46 16.70
CA MET A 56 9.38 0.85 17.61
C MET A 56 10.00 0.62 18.99
N GLY A 57 11.19 0.02 19.05
CA GLY A 57 11.90 -0.22 20.31
C GLY A 57 12.16 1.08 21.07
N VAL A 58 12.66 2.11 20.38
CA VAL A 58 12.90 3.44 20.97
C VAL A 58 11.61 4.06 21.52
N LEU A 59 10.53 4.04 20.75
CA LEU A 59 9.24 4.60 21.18
C LEU A 59 8.66 3.84 22.38
N VAL A 60 8.77 2.51 22.40
CA VAL A 60 8.34 1.69 23.54
C VAL A 60 9.14 2.01 24.79
N LEU A 61 10.46 2.22 24.68
CA LEU A 61 11.27 2.66 25.82
C LEU A 61 10.80 4.01 26.39
N PHE A 62 10.48 4.98 25.52
CA PHE A 62 9.91 6.26 25.97
C PHE A 62 8.52 6.12 26.57
N LEU A 63 7.69 5.23 26.05
CA LEU A 63 6.38 4.94 26.64
C LEU A 63 6.53 4.35 28.05
N LEU A 64 7.46 3.40 28.23
CA LEU A 64 7.76 2.80 29.54
C LEU A 64 8.33 3.84 30.52
N ASP A 65 9.18 4.75 30.04
CA ASP A 65 9.71 5.86 30.84
C ASP A 65 8.59 6.79 31.31
N ALA A 66 7.69 7.19 30.40
CA ALA A 66 6.53 8.02 30.74
C ALA A 66 5.56 7.32 31.71
N ILE A 67 5.34 6.00 31.57
CA ILE A 67 4.52 5.21 32.52
C ILE A 67 5.19 5.17 33.89
N ARG A 68 6.52 4.93 33.94
CA ARG A 68 7.28 4.95 35.19
C ARG A 68 7.19 6.30 35.87
N GLU A 69 7.37 7.39 35.12
CA GLU A 69 7.31 8.75 35.61
C GLU A 69 5.89 9.10 36.13
N MET A 70 4.85 8.69 35.41
CA MET A 70 3.46 8.87 35.83
C MET A 70 3.14 8.10 37.12
N ARG A 71 3.57 6.84 37.24
CA ARG A 71 3.39 6.05 38.48
C ARG A 71 4.15 6.66 39.66
N LYS A 72 5.40 7.08 39.43
CA LYS A 72 6.26 7.69 40.45
C LYS A 72 5.61 8.94 41.05
N TYR A 73 5.03 9.78 40.21
CA TYR A 73 4.38 11.03 40.66
C TYR A 73 2.88 10.88 40.94
N SER A 74 2.33 9.66 40.96
CA SER A 74 0.91 9.42 41.27
C SER A 74 0.68 8.81 42.65
N HIS A 75 1.72 8.35 43.34
CA HIS A 75 1.63 7.57 44.59
C HIS A 75 2.31 8.25 45.79
N HIS A 76 2.58 9.55 45.73
CA HIS A 76 3.12 10.28 46.88
C HIS A 76 1.98 10.62 47.84
N ASP A 77 1.98 9.96 49.00
CA ASP A 77 1.09 10.26 50.12
C ASP A 77 1.29 11.71 50.54
N HIS A 78 0.17 12.40 50.76
CA HIS A 78 0.13 13.74 51.34
C HIS A 78 0.64 13.68 52.79
N SER A 79 1.96 13.65 52.98
CA SER A 79 2.54 13.87 54.28
C SER A 79 2.31 15.34 54.67
N SER A 80 1.71 15.53 55.83
CA SER A 80 0.98 16.72 56.29
C SER A 80 1.81 18.00 56.51
N ASP A 81 3.07 18.05 56.06
CA ASP A 81 3.99 19.18 56.24
C ASP A 81 4.72 19.57 54.93
N VAL A 82 4.17 19.21 53.77
CA VAL A 82 4.77 19.55 52.48
C VAL A 82 4.33 20.95 52.05
N HIS A 83 5.29 21.88 52.03
CA HIS A 83 5.14 23.25 51.53
C HIS A 83 4.36 23.26 50.20
N LEU A 84 3.30 24.07 50.08
CA LEU A 84 2.39 24.16 48.92
C LEU A 84 3.11 24.24 47.55
N ASN A 85 4.32 24.80 47.56
CA ASN A 85 5.20 24.92 46.39
C ASN A 85 5.71 23.56 45.87
N VAL A 86 5.95 22.59 46.76
CA VAL A 86 6.41 21.23 46.41
C VAL A 86 5.26 20.41 45.82
N GLU A 87 4.05 20.54 46.36
CA GLU A 87 2.85 19.90 45.82
C GLU A 87 2.49 20.44 44.42
N MET A 88 2.63 21.75 44.22
CA MET A 88 2.47 22.36 42.90
C MET A 88 3.51 21.83 41.89
N GLN A 89 4.78 21.73 42.28
CA GLN A 89 5.83 21.16 41.43
C GLN A 89 5.58 19.68 41.10
N HIS A 90 5.03 18.91 42.04
CA HIS A 90 4.69 17.51 41.84
C HIS A 90 3.56 17.34 40.82
N SER A 91 2.47 18.10 40.99
CA SER A 91 1.34 18.13 40.05
C SER A 91 1.79 18.49 38.63
N MET A 92 2.67 19.49 38.50
CA MET A 92 3.24 19.87 37.20
C MET A 92 4.07 18.77 36.54
N ARG A 93 4.80 17.95 37.31
CA ARG A 93 5.56 16.80 36.79
C ARG A 93 4.64 15.66 36.35
N LEU A 94 3.57 15.40 37.11
CA LEU A 94 2.56 14.41 36.74
C LEU A 94 1.88 14.76 35.41
N PHE A 95 1.42 16.00 35.23
CA PHE A 95 0.81 16.43 33.95
C PHE A 95 1.79 16.33 32.77
N ARG A 96 3.08 16.61 33.03
CA ARG A 96 4.13 16.44 32.01
C ARG A 96 4.29 14.98 31.60
N ALA A 97 4.32 14.06 32.57
CA ALA A 97 4.41 12.63 32.32
C ALA A 97 3.18 12.10 31.56
N GLN A 98 1.98 12.53 31.92
CA GLN A 98 0.74 12.19 31.21
C GLN A 98 0.78 12.62 29.74
N ARG A 99 1.17 13.86 29.45
CA ARG A 99 1.30 14.33 28.07
C ARG A 99 2.35 13.53 27.28
N ASN A 100 3.50 13.25 27.90
CA ASN A 100 4.58 12.47 27.29
C ASN A 100 4.13 11.01 26.99
N PHE A 101 3.30 10.43 27.86
CA PHE A 101 2.64 9.14 27.63
C PHE A 101 1.75 9.18 26.40
N TYR A 102 0.89 10.20 26.26
CA TYR A 102 0.05 10.33 25.06
C TYR A 102 0.88 10.51 23.79
N ILE A 103 1.91 11.36 23.81
CA ILE A 103 2.77 11.60 22.64
C ILE A 103 3.43 10.30 22.18
N SER A 104 4.06 9.55 23.09
CA SER A 104 4.72 8.29 22.77
C SER A 104 3.72 7.20 22.35
N GLY A 105 2.57 7.11 23.02
CA GLY A 105 1.52 6.14 22.69
C GLY A 105 0.91 6.39 21.30
N PHE A 106 0.58 7.63 20.98
CA PHE A 106 0.08 7.99 19.64
C PHE A 106 1.13 7.78 18.56
N ALA A 107 2.40 8.05 18.84
CA ALA A 107 3.47 7.82 17.87
C ALA A 107 3.59 6.32 17.52
N ILE A 108 3.60 5.45 18.54
CA ILE A 108 3.60 3.98 18.32
C ILE A 108 2.40 3.55 17.46
N PHE A 109 1.22 4.06 17.78
CA PHE A 109 0.01 3.74 17.03
C PHE A 109 0.11 4.21 15.57
N LEU A 110 0.54 5.44 15.32
CA LEU A 110 0.62 5.98 13.97
C LEU A 110 1.69 5.30 13.12
N VAL A 111 2.84 4.93 13.68
CA VAL A 111 3.87 4.18 12.95
C VAL A 111 3.31 2.82 12.46
N LEU A 112 2.45 2.16 13.25
CA LEU A 112 1.76 0.94 12.85
C LEU A 112 0.75 1.20 11.73
N VAL A 113 -0.03 2.27 11.86
CA VAL A 113 -1.01 2.69 10.84
C VAL A 113 -0.32 3.00 9.52
N ILE A 114 0.77 3.78 9.54
CA ILE A 114 1.56 4.12 8.35
C ILE A 114 2.07 2.85 7.67
N ARG A 115 2.66 1.92 8.43
CA ARG A 115 3.14 0.65 7.88
C ARG A 115 2.01 -0.11 7.19
N ARG A 116 0.84 -0.18 7.83
CA ARG A 116 -0.35 -0.85 7.27
C ARG A 116 -0.82 -0.17 5.99
N LEU A 117 -0.94 1.15 5.98
CA LEU A 117 -1.39 1.94 4.82
C LEU A 117 -0.45 1.77 3.63
N VAL A 118 0.87 1.88 3.84
CA VAL A 118 1.87 1.72 2.77
C VAL A 118 1.79 0.32 2.15
N THR A 119 1.65 -0.73 2.96
CA THR A 119 1.47 -2.10 2.45
C THR A 119 0.17 -2.21 1.64
N LEU A 120 -0.96 -1.74 2.17
CA LEU A 120 -2.25 -1.84 1.48
C LEU A 120 -2.27 -1.10 0.14
N ILE A 121 -1.72 0.12 0.09
CA ILE A 121 -1.64 0.90 -1.14
C ILE A 121 -0.75 0.19 -2.18
N SER A 122 0.37 -0.37 -1.74
CA SER A 122 1.29 -1.10 -2.62
C SER A 122 0.64 -2.37 -3.18
N THR A 123 -0.09 -3.13 -2.35
CA THR A 123 -0.81 -4.33 -2.80
C THR A 123 -1.95 -3.97 -3.73
N GLN A 124 -2.72 -2.91 -3.43
CA GLN A 124 -3.83 -2.46 -4.27
C GLN A 124 -3.34 -2.03 -5.65
N ALA A 125 -2.25 -1.27 -5.73
CA ALA A 125 -1.68 -0.88 -7.01
C ALA A 125 -1.14 -2.07 -7.82
N GLY A 126 -0.59 -3.09 -7.15
CA GLY A 126 -0.20 -4.35 -7.79
C GLY A 126 -1.39 -5.11 -8.36
N LEU A 127 -2.46 -5.24 -7.58
CA LEU A 127 -3.70 -5.91 -8.00
C LEU A 127 -4.37 -5.18 -9.18
N LEU A 128 -4.40 -3.85 -9.15
CA LEU A 128 -4.95 -3.05 -10.26
C LEU A 128 -4.15 -3.25 -11.56
N ALA A 129 -2.82 -3.23 -11.48
CA ALA A 129 -1.96 -3.49 -12.63
C ALA A 129 -2.12 -4.93 -13.17
N GLN A 130 -2.25 -5.91 -12.29
CA GLN A 130 -2.48 -7.30 -12.67
C GLN A 130 -3.87 -7.50 -13.31
N SER A 131 -4.90 -6.87 -12.76
CA SER A 131 -6.26 -6.90 -13.31
C SER A 131 -6.31 -6.28 -14.71
N GLU A 132 -5.68 -5.13 -14.91
CA GLU A 132 -5.61 -4.49 -16.23
C GLU A 132 -4.86 -5.37 -17.25
N ALA A 133 -3.74 -5.97 -16.84
CA ALA A 133 -2.99 -6.90 -17.69
C ALA A 133 -3.81 -8.15 -18.06
N SER A 134 -4.52 -8.73 -17.08
CA SER A 134 -5.38 -9.89 -17.29
C SER A 134 -6.53 -9.58 -18.25
N MET A 135 -7.18 -8.42 -18.09
CA MET A 135 -8.25 -7.98 -19.00
C MET A 135 -7.73 -7.78 -20.43
N LYS A 136 -6.56 -7.17 -20.60
CA LYS A 136 -5.93 -7.02 -21.93
C LYS A 136 -5.56 -8.36 -22.55
N GLN A 137 -5.04 -9.30 -21.77
CA GLN A 137 -4.72 -10.65 -22.24
C GLN A 137 -5.97 -11.41 -22.66
N ALA A 138 -7.05 -11.35 -21.88
CA ALA A 138 -8.33 -11.97 -22.24
C ALA A 138 -8.94 -11.36 -23.51
N ALA A 139 -8.88 -10.04 -23.66
CA ALA A 139 -9.35 -9.34 -24.86
C ALA A 139 -8.51 -9.72 -26.10
N SER A 140 -7.17 -9.78 -25.96
CA SER A 140 -6.26 -10.19 -27.03
C SER A 140 -6.48 -11.64 -27.44
N ALA A 141 -6.64 -12.56 -26.48
CA ALA A 141 -6.92 -13.97 -26.76
C ALA A 141 -8.28 -14.14 -27.45
N SER A 142 -9.29 -13.39 -27.02
CA SER A 142 -10.62 -13.39 -27.65
C SER A 142 -10.57 -12.85 -29.08
N ALA A 143 -9.80 -11.79 -29.32
CA ALA A 143 -9.60 -11.23 -30.65
C ALA A 143 -8.86 -12.21 -31.57
N ALA A 144 -7.79 -12.85 -31.08
CA ALA A 144 -7.06 -13.88 -31.82
C ALA A 144 -7.93 -15.12 -32.12
N ALA A 145 -8.75 -15.57 -31.17
CA ALA A 145 -9.69 -16.66 -31.40
C ALA A 145 -10.73 -16.28 -32.47
N LYS A 146 -11.27 -15.06 -32.43
CA LYS A 146 -12.21 -14.56 -33.45
C LYS A 146 -11.56 -14.46 -34.83
N SER A 147 -10.33 -13.95 -34.92
CA SER A 147 -9.63 -13.86 -36.22
C SER A 147 -9.36 -15.25 -36.79
N LEU A 148 -8.91 -16.20 -35.97
CA LEU A 148 -8.69 -17.59 -36.40
C LEU A 148 -10.00 -18.27 -36.85
N MET A 149 -11.12 -18.03 -36.16
CA MET A 149 -12.41 -18.57 -36.59
C MET A 149 -12.90 -17.94 -37.90
N ALA A 150 -12.68 -16.63 -38.09
CA ALA A 150 -13.01 -15.94 -39.33
C ALA A 150 -12.15 -16.42 -40.50
N GLU A 151 -10.84 -16.59 -40.29
CA GLU A 151 -9.90 -17.10 -41.28
C GLU A 151 -10.26 -18.54 -41.69
N LYS A 152 -10.52 -19.41 -40.72
CA LYS A 152 -11.00 -20.79 -40.97
C LYS A 152 -12.34 -20.83 -41.71
N SER A 153 -13.26 -19.91 -41.44
CA SER A 153 -14.52 -19.82 -42.19
C SER A 153 -14.31 -19.35 -43.62
N THR A 154 -13.31 -18.48 -43.85
CA THR A 154 -12.97 -17.96 -45.17
C THR A 154 -12.24 -19.01 -46.02
N GLU A 155 -11.31 -19.77 -45.42
CA GLU A 155 -10.68 -20.93 -46.08
C GLU A 155 -11.70 -21.97 -46.50
N LYS A 156 -12.60 -22.37 -45.60
CA LYS A 156 -13.68 -23.31 -45.93
C LYS A 156 -14.59 -22.82 -47.06
N ALA A 157 -14.87 -21.52 -47.12
CA ALA A 157 -15.66 -20.94 -48.20
C ALA A 157 -14.91 -21.00 -49.54
N LYS A 158 -13.59 -20.75 -49.54
CA LYS A 158 -12.75 -20.86 -50.73
C LYS A 158 -12.62 -22.29 -51.24
N GLU A 159 -12.36 -23.25 -50.33
CA GLU A 159 -12.29 -24.68 -50.67
C GLU A 159 -13.60 -25.16 -51.31
N ALA A 160 -14.77 -24.76 -50.76
CA ALA A 160 -16.06 -25.12 -51.32
C ALA A 160 -16.27 -24.58 -52.76
N THR A 161 -15.87 -23.33 -53.01
CA THR A 161 -15.92 -22.77 -54.38
C THR A 161 -14.93 -23.45 -55.34
N GLU A 162 -13.73 -23.82 -54.88
CA GLU A 162 -12.76 -24.53 -55.72
C GLU A 162 -13.28 -25.92 -56.12
N ASP A 163 -13.84 -26.69 -55.18
CA ASP A 163 -14.46 -27.99 -55.46
C ASP A 163 -15.62 -27.88 -56.45
N GLU A 164 -16.46 -26.84 -56.33
CA GLU A 164 -17.59 -26.61 -57.23
C GLU A 164 -17.09 -26.31 -58.66
N THR A 165 -16.08 -25.45 -58.81
CA THR A 165 -15.48 -25.13 -60.11
C THR A 165 -14.78 -26.32 -60.77
N LEU A 166 -14.09 -27.15 -59.99
CA LEU A 166 -13.47 -28.39 -60.49
C LEU A 166 -14.52 -29.38 -60.99
N GLY A 167 -15.65 -29.50 -60.27
CA GLY A 167 -16.79 -30.32 -60.69
C GLY A 167 -17.39 -29.87 -62.03
N GLU A 168 -17.54 -28.56 -62.24
CA GLU A 168 -18.03 -28.01 -63.51
C GLU A 168 -17.06 -28.25 -64.67
N ILE A 169 -15.76 -28.01 -64.47
CA ILE A 169 -14.73 -28.26 -65.49
C ILE A 169 -14.71 -29.73 -65.90
N THR A 170 -14.85 -30.65 -64.95
CA THR A 170 -14.85 -32.10 -65.23
C THR A 170 -16.06 -32.48 -66.08
N LYS A 171 -17.26 -31.98 -65.74
CA LYS A 171 -18.48 -32.19 -66.55
C LYS A 171 -18.34 -31.63 -67.97
N LEU A 172 -17.74 -30.45 -68.13
CA LEU A 172 -17.47 -29.84 -69.43
C LEU A 172 -16.52 -30.70 -70.27
N LYS A 173 -15.48 -31.26 -69.63
CA LYS A 173 -14.49 -32.11 -70.29
C LYS A 173 -15.10 -33.43 -70.77
N ASP A 174 -15.94 -34.07 -69.97
CA ASP A 174 -16.65 -35.30 -70.36
C ASP A 174 -17.57 -35.05 -71.56
N ARG A 175 -18.27 -33.93 -71.58
CA ARG A 175 -19.14 -33.52 -72.70
C ARG A 175 -18.41 -33.28 -74.01
N ILE A 176 -17.17 -32.80 -73.95
CA ILE A 176 -16.32 -32.62 -75.13
C ILE A 176 -15.83 -33.98 -75.64
N HIS A 177 -15.64 -34.96 -74.75
CA HIS A 177 -15.12 -36.28 -75.10
C HIS A 177 -16.18 -37.23 -75.69
N GLU A 178 -17.47 -36.91 -75.52
CA GLU A 178 -18.62 -37.62 -76.12
C GLU A 178 -18.99 -37.14 -77.54
N LEU A 179 -18.39 -36.04 -78.03
CA LEU A 179 -18.58 -35.48 -79.38
C LEU A 179 -17.48 -35.95 -80.34
#